data_AF-A0A9P7RP25-F1
#
_entry.id   AF-A0A9P7RP25-F1
#
_cell.length_a   1.000
_cell.length_b   1.000
_cell.length_c   1.000
_cell.angle_alpha   90.00
_cell.angle_beta   90.00
_cell.angle_gamma   90.00
#
_symmetry.space_group_name_H-M   'P 1'
#
loop_
_entity.id
_entity.type
_entity.pdbx_description
1 polymer ?
#
loop_
_entity_poly.entity_id
_entity_poly.type
_entity_poly.pdbx_seq_one_letter_code
_entity_poly.pdbx_strand_id
1 'polypeptide(L)'
;MPALNDTSTTLNLFLAARDFQERVTPNPTQRTTLIVAGCYIVVIAILWHVPILSWIIYPFKLLTVGFHEMSHAFAGVLTCARIHAIELDPDEGGVTKMSGGISWITLPAGYIGSCFIGACLIACGFNTNASKIASIVLAVFFLFTLWWARKDWLTWVLILGMAGLIVLFWFVAGGVALRYLVLFIGVMSCMYALWDIVDDTIARKVNTSDASAFAKICGCFPSQVWGVIWLLIAFVFFGLGVIVGLVAFKETSEEQKEDASKFLPVPGSSGAFSTTPNSMVGLAMIFSGWLLM
;
A
#
# COMPACT_ATOMS: atom_id res chain seq x y z
N MET A 1 -11.96 25.63 -44.60
CA MET A 1 -11.09 26.33 -43.63
C MET A 1 -10.55 25.32 -42.61
N PRO A 2 -9.43 24.63 -42.88
CA PRO A 2 -8.85 23.63 -41.96
C PRO A 2 -7.80 24.20 -40.98
N ALA A 3 -7.04 25.22 -41.40
CA ALA A 3 -5.84 25.69 -40.68
C ALA A 3 -6.12 26.31 -39.29
N LEU A 4 -7.31 26.86 -39.05
CA LEU A 4 -7.68 27.43 -37.75
C LEU A 4 -7.92 26.37 -36.67
N ASN A 5 -8.30 25.15 -37.06
CA ASN A 5 -8.60 24.06 -36.13
C ASN A 5 -7.33 23.33 -35.67
N ASP A 6 -6.30 23.28 -36.51
CA ASP A 6 -4.99 22.69 -36.16
C ASP A 6 -4.21 23.58 -35.20
N THR A 7 -4.33 24.91 -35.35
CA THR A 7 -3.65 25.89 -34.50
C THR A 7 -4.26 25.96 -33.09
N SER A 8 -5.58 25.83 -32.97
CA SER A 8 -6.25 25.76 -31.66
C SER A 8 -5.98 24.44 -30.94
N THR A 9 -5.96 23.32 -31.67
CA THR A 9 -5.65 22.00 -31.13
C THR A 9 -4.22 21.92 -30.60
N THR A 10 -3.24 22.44 -31.35
CA THR A 10 -1.84 22.47 -30.93
C THR A 10 -1.61 23.39 -29.74
N LEU A 11 -2.27 24.56 -29.69
CA LEU A 11 -2.21 25.46 -28.54
C LEU A 11 -2.82 24.83 -27.28
N ASN A 12 -3.97 24.16 -27.41
CA ASN A 12 -4.61 23.46 -26.29
C ASN A 12 -3.74 22.32 -25.76
N LEU A 13 -3.11 21.55 -26.64
CA LEU A 13 -2.17 20.49 -26.25
C LEU A 13 -0.95 21.07 -25.52
N PHE A 14 -0.40 22.19 -26.00
CA PHE A 14 0.73 22.87 -25.37
C PHE A 14 0.37 23.41 -23.98
N LEU A 15 -0.81 24.03 -23.83
CA LEU A 15 -1.28 24.53 -22.54
C LEU A 15 -1.54 23.38 -21.55
N ALA A 16 -2.13 22.28 -22.00
CA ALA A 16 -2.32 21.09 -21.18
C ALA A 16 -0.99 20.46 -20.74
N ALA A 17 -0.01 20.39 -21.65
CA ALA A 17 1.32 19.88 -21.32
C ALA A 17 2.05 20.77 -20.31
N ARG A 18 1.95 22.09 -20.44
CA ARG A 18 2.54 23.06 -19.49
C ARG A 18 1.88 22.97 -18.12
N ASP A 19 0.55 22.94 -18.06
CA ASP A 19 -0.21 22.79 -16.81
C ASP A 19 0.11 21.47 -16.12
N PHE A 20 0.21 20.37 -16.88
CA PHE A 20 0.67 19.10 -16.33
C PHE A 20 2.10 19.19 -15.79
N GLN A 21 3.03 19.80 -16.53
CA GLN A 21 4.42 19.99 -16.10
C GLN A 21 4.51 20.74 -14.78
N GLU A 22 3.75 21.82 -14.62
CA GLU A 22 3.69 22.60 -13.38
C GLU A 22 3.17 21.75 -12.21
N ARG A 23 2.12 20.95 -12.44
CA ARG A 23 1.55 20.05 -11.43
C ARG A 23 2.49 18.92 -11.03
N VAL A 24 3.28 18.36 -11.93
CA VAL A 24 4.25 17.29 -11.58
C VAL A 24 5.58 17.81 -11.04
N THR A 25 5.87 19.11 -11.19
CA THR A 25 7.11 19.69 -10.67
C THR A 25 7.08 19.69 -9.13
N PRO A 26 8.04 19.03 -8.45
CA PRO A 26 8.03 18.90 -7.00
C PRO A 26 8.39 20.20 -6.29
N ASN A 27 7.61 20.56 -5.27
CA ASN A 27 8.00 21.61 -4.31
C ASN A 27 9.11 21.11 -3.35
N PRO A 28 9.69 21.94 -2.46
CA PRO A 28 10.74 21.51 -1.53
C PRO A 28 10.36 20.34 -0.60
N THR A 29 9.11 20.31 -0.11
CA THR A 29 8.58 19.24 0.75
C THR A 29 8.43 17.93 -0.02
N GLN A 30 7.88 17.98 -1.23
CA GLN A 30 7.76 16.85 -2.13
C GLN A 30 9.14 16.33 -2.55
N ARG A 31 10.10 17.22 -2.82
CA ARG A 31 11.48 16.86 -3.13
C ARG A 31 12.12 16.06 -1.99
N THR A 32 11.90 16.47 -0.74
CA THR A 32 12.36 15.72 0.44
C THR A 32 11.73 14.32 0.47
N THR A 33 10.42 14.22 0.23
CA THR A 33 9.70 12.93 0.18
C THR A 33 10.24 12.02 -0.93
N LEU A 34 10.51 12.56 -2.13
CA LEU A 34 11.12 11.82 -3.23
C LEU A 34 12.53 11.33 -2.91
N ILE A 35 13.36 12.17 -2.28
CA ILE A 35 14.71 11.79 -1.84
C ILE A 35 14.62 10.65 -0.83
N VAL A 36 13.72 10.74 0.15
CA VAL A 36 13.50 9.69 1.14
C VAL A 36 13.03 8.38 0.48
N ALA A 37 12.09 8.45 -0.47
CA ALA A 37 11.65 7.28 -1.23
C ALA A 37 12.80 6.65 -2.04
N GLY A 38 13.64 7.46 -2.69
CA GLY A 38 14.84 6.99 -3.38
C GLY A 38 15.84 6.32 -2.43
N CYS A 39 16.07 6.91 -1.26
CA CYS A 39 16.88 6.30 -0.21
C CYS A 39 16.29 4.96 0.26
N TYR A 40 14.97 4.85 0.41
CA TYR A 40 14.32 3.58 0.75
C TYR A 40 14.62 2.52 -0.30
N ILE A 41 14.47 2.79 -1.59
CA ILE A 41 14.77 1.81 -2.66
C ILE A 41 16.20 1.29 -2.53
N VAL A 42 17.18 2.18 -2.35
CA VAL A 42 18.60 1.81 -2.22
C VAL A 42 18.84 1.00 -0.95
N VAL A 43 18.31 1.45 0.19
CA VAL A 43 18.47 0.76 1.49
C VAL A 43 17.82 -0.62 1.44
N ILE A 44 16.61 -0.74 0.90
CA ILE A 44 15.91 -2.01 0.75
C ILE A 44 16.74 -2.98 -0.11
N ALA A 45 17.27 -2.52 -1.24
CA ALA A 45 18.13 -3.35 -2.10
C ALA A 45 19.40 -3.84 -1.38
N ILE A 46 20.04 -2.99 -0.58
CA ILE A 46 21.21 -3.37 0.22
C ILE A 46 20.82 -4.37 1.32
N LEU A 47 19.78 -4.06 2.10
CA LEU A 47 19.31 -4.89 3.20
C LEU A 47 18.88 -6.28 2.72
N TRP A 48 18.36 -6.37 1.49
CA TRP A 48 17.97 -7.64 0.87
C TRP A 48 19.16 -8.57 0.61
N HIS A 49 20.29 -8.02 0.14
CA HIS A 49 21.44 -8.83 -0.27
C HIS A 49 22.41 -9.15 0.87
N VAL A 50 22.21 -8.57 2.06
CA VAL A 50 23.06 -8.83 3.23
C VAL A 50 22.34 -9.76 4.21
N PRO A 51 22.77 -11.04 4.38
CA PRO A 51 22.03 -12.08 5.11
C PRO A 51 21.71 -11.79 6.58
N ILE A 52 22.51 -10.96 7.26
CA ILE A 52 22.25 -10.57 8.66
C ILE A 52 21.28 -9.39 8.73
N LEU A 53 21.35 -8.50 7.74
CA LEU A 53 20.56 -7.26 7.69
C LEU A 53 19.17 -7.50 7.12
N SER A 54 18.96 -8.57 6.36
CA SER A 54 17.66 -8.98 5.84
C SER A 54 16.64 -9.26 6.95
N TRP A 55 17.09 -9.70 8.13
CA TRP A 55 16.24 -9.90 9.31
C TRP A 55 15.53 -8.62 9.80
N ILE A 56 16.10 -7.44 9.51
CA ILE A 56 15.49 -6.15 9.89
C ILE A 56 14.27 -5.86 9.00
N ILE A 57 14.35 -6.18 7.71
CA ILE A 57 13.26 -5.94 6.74
C ILE A 57 12.28 -7.11 6.68
N TYR A 58 12.64 -8.27 7.21
CA TYR A 58 11.83 -9.48 7.22
C TYR A 58 10.36 -9.29 7.63
N PRO A 59 10.00 -8.60 8.74
CA PRO A 59 8.59 -8.38 9.05
C PRO A 59 7.87 -7.55 7.97
N PHE A 60 8.55 -6.60 7.34
CA PHE A 60 7.97 -5.82 6.25
C PHE A 60 7.84 -6.64 4.96
N LYS A 61 8.76 -7.58 4.69
CA LYS A 61 8.61 -8.55 3.59
C LYS A 61 7.38 -9.44 3.79
N LEU A 62 7.21 -10.01 4.98
CA LEU A 62 6.02 -10.81 5.27
C LEU A 62 4.73 -9.99 5.17
N LEU A 63 4.77 -8.71 5.55
CA LEU A 63 3.63 -7.81 5.36
C LEU A 63 3.26 -7.66 3.88
N THR A 64 4.26 -7.51 3.00
CA THR A 64 4.02 -7.37 1.55
C THR A 64 3.52 -8.67 0.92
N VAL A 65 4.00 -9.82 1.37
CA VAL A 65 3.39 -11.13 1.03
C VAL A 65 1.94 -11.19 1.52
N GLY A 66 1.65 -10.69 2.72
CA GLY A 66 0.29 -10.55 3.22
C GLY A 66 -0.62 -9.71 2.30
N PHE A 67 -0.11 -8.64 1.70
CA PHE A 67 -0.84 -7.85 0.70
C PHE A 67 -1.11 -8.64 -0.59
N HIS A 68 -0.14 -9.46 -1.01
CA HIS A 68 -0.25 -10.35 -2.17
C HIS A 68 -1.37 -11.39 -1.95
N GLU A 69 -1.29 -12.14 -0.85
CA GLU A 69 -2.29 -13.17 -0.51
C GLU A 69 -3.69 -12.61 -0.29
N MET A 70 -3.80 -11.46 0.38
CA MET A 70 -5.08 -10.82 0.54
C MET A 70 -5.69 -10.37 -0.80
N SER A 71 -4.86 -9.98 -1.77
CA SER A 71 -5.34 -9.58 -3.09
C SER A 71 -5.95 -10.78 -3.84
N HIS A 72 -5.34 -11.97 -3.73
CA HIS A 72 -5.96 -13.22 -4.18
C HIS A 72 -7.31 -13.46 -3.50
N ALA A 73 -7.37 -13.34 -2.17
CA ALA A 73 -8.59 -13.58 -1.41
C ALA A 73 -9.71 -12.61 -1.81
N PHE A 74 -9.41 -11.32 -1.95
CA PHE A 74 -10.37 -10.30 -2.33
C PHE A 74 -10.89 -10.51 -3.77
N ALA A 75 -10.00 -10.74 -4.74
CA ALA A 75 -10.37 -11.08 -6.11
C ALA A 75 -11.18 -12.38 -6.16
N GLY A 76 -10.85 -13.36 -5.31
CA GLY A 76 -11.60 -14.59 -5.14
C GLY A 76 -13.04 -14.30 -4.72
N VAL A 77 -13.24 -13.55 -3.62
CA VAL A 77 -14.59 -13.20 -3.14
C VAL A 77 -15.40 -12.47 -4.21
N LEU A 78 -14.79 -11.50 -4.92
CA LEU A 78 -15.46 -10.77 -6.01
C LEU A 78 -15.84 -11.66 -7.20
N THR A 79 -15.13 -12.77 -7.40
CA THR A 79 -15.42 -13.77 -8.43
C THR A 79 -16.18 -14.99 -7.90
N CYS A 80 -16.80 -14.84 -6.72
CA CYS A 80 -17.60 -15.87 -6.05
C CYS A 80 -16.81 -17.11 -5.57
N ALA A 81 -15.50 -16.97 -5.32
CA ALA A 81 -14.71 -17.98 -4.64
C ALA A 81 -15.01 -18.02 -3.14
N ARG A 82 -14.85 -19.19 -2.54
CA ARG A 82 -14.85 -19.39 -1.09
C ARG A 82 -13.41 -19.41 -0.58
N ILE A 83 -13.06 -18.45 0.26
CA ILE A 83 -11.75 -18.39 0.91
C ILE A 83 -11.76 -19.26 2.17
N HIS A 84 -10.84 -20.22 2.24
CA HIS A 84 -10.71 -21.16 3.35
C HIS A 84 -9.73 -20.66 4.42
N ALA A 85 -8.55 -20.20 4.00
CA ALA A 85 -7.52 -19.69 4.88
C ALA A 85 -6.47 -18.88 4.09
N ILE A 86 -5.80 -17.95 4.78
CA ILE A 86 -4.55 -17.35 4.35
C ILE A 86 -3.48 -17.77 5.35
N GLU A 87 -2.33 -18.22 4.86
CA GLU A 87 -1.19 -18.63 5.68
C GLU A 87 0.08 -17.95 5.16
N LEU A 88 0.90 -17.41 6.06
CA LEU A 88 2.22 -16.88 5.74
C LEU A 88 3.29 -17.90 6.17
N ASP A 89 4.24 -18.16 5.27
CA ASP A 89 5.36 -19.06 5.51
C ASP A 89 6.60 -18.26 5.96
N PRO A 90 7.31 -18.70 7.02
CA PRO A 90 8.57 -18.10 7.42
C PRO A 90 9.64 -18.05 6.32
N ASP A 91 9.60 -18.95 5.34
CA ASP A 91 10.52 -18.97 4.20
C ASP A 91 10.14 -17.94 3.11
N GLU A 92 9.58 -16.80 3.52
CA GLU A 92 9.16 -15.66 2.70
C GLU A 92 8.07 -15.98 1.66
N GLY A 93 7.22 -16.98 1.94
CA GLY A 93 6.11 -17.40 1.09
C GLY A 93 4.73 -17.12 1.68
N GLY A 94 3.70 -17.26 0.86
CA GLY A 94 2.30 -17.15 1.29
C GLY A 94 1.44 -18.16 0.54
N VAL A 95 0.29 -18.51 1.11
CA VAL A 95 -0.71 -19.29 0.39
C VAL A 95 -2.13 -18.91 0.77
N THR A 96 -2.92 -18.59 -0.25
CA THR A 96 -4.36 -18.40 -0.13
C THR A 96 -5.09 -19.67 -0.55
N LYS A 97 -5.60 -20.41 0.44
CA LYS A 97 -6.43 -21.59 0.22
C LYS A 97 -7.83 -21.15 -0.15
N MET A 98 -8.24 -21.34 -1.40
CA MET A 98 -9.59 -20.98 -1.88
C MET A 98 -10.17 -22.07 -2.81
N SER A 99 -11.49 -22.10 -2.95
CA SER A 99 -12.20 -22.93 -3.93
C SER A 99 -13.20 -22.10 -4.75
N GLY A 100 -13.29 -22.39 -6.05
CA GLY A 100 -14.07 -21.58 -6.99
C GLY A 100 -13.34 -20.28 -7.39
N GLY A 101 -14.08 -19.31 -7.91
CA GLY A 101 -13.52 -18.08 -8.46
C GLY A 101 -13.12 -18.21 -9.93
N ILE A 102 -12.72 -17.07 -10.51
CA ILE A 102 -12.22 -17.00 -11.88
C ILE A 102 -10.69 -16.87 -11.82
N SER A 103 -9.96 -17.96 -12.09
CA SER A 103 -8.49 -18.00 -12.01
C SER A 103 -7.79 -16.95 -12.89
N TRP A 104 -8.44 -16.53 -13.98
CA TRP A 104 -7.96 -15.46 -14.84
C TRP A 104 -7.89 -14.09 -14.15
N ILE A 105 -8.64 -13.90 -13.07
CA ILE A 105 -8.65 -12.68 -12.25
C ILE A 105 -7.89 -12.91 -10.96
N THR A 106 -8.07 -14.07 -10.31
CA THR A 106 -7.48 -14.31 -8.99
C THR A 106 -5.96 -14.48 -9.05
N LEU A 107 -5.39 -15.21 -10.02
CA LEU A 107 -3.94 -15.42 -10.11
C LEU A 107 -3.14 -14.12 -10.34
N PRO A 108 -3.48 -13.23 -11.29
CA PRO A 108 -2.75 -11.97 -11.41
C PRO A 108 -2.99 -11.01 -10.24
N ALA A 109 -4.06 -11.21 -9.46
CA ALA A 109 -4.42 -10.29 -8.38
C ALA A 109 -3.36 -10.19 -7.29
N GLY A 110 -2.57 -11.23 -7.03
CA GLY A 110 -1.50 -11.18 -6.03
C GLY A 110 -0.48 -10.08 -6.34
N TYR A 111 0.23 -10.22 -7.46
CA TYR A 111 1.25 -9.27 -7.90
C TYR A 111 0.68 -7.88 -8.19
N ILE A 112 -0.42 -7.82 -8.95
CA ILE A 112 -1.02 -6.55 -9.38
C ILE A 112 -1.63 -5.82 -8.18
N GLY A 113 -2.34 -6.54 -7.30
CA GLY A 113 -3.01 -5.98 -6.14
C GLY A 113 -2.05 -5.47 -5.07
N SER A 114 -0.98 -6.22 -4.76
CA SER A 114 0.06 -5.76 -3.84
C SER A 114 0.80 -4.52 -4.36
N CYS A 115 1.07 -4.44 -5.67
CA CYS A 115 1.61 -3.23 -6.30
C CYS A 115 0.66 -2.05 -6.23
N PHE A 116 -0.63 -2.27 -6.47
CA PHE A 116 -1.65 -1.24 -6.38
C PHE A 116 -1.78 -0.68 -4.97
N ILE A 117 -1.85 -1.56 -3.96
CA ILE A 117 -1.85 -1.17 -2.54
C ILE A 117 -0.58 -0.36 -2.23
N GLY A 118 0.58 -0.84 -2.68
CA GLY A 118 1.86 -0.14 -2.54
C GLY A 118 1.81 1.28 -3.14
N ALA A 119 1.29 1.43 -4.35
CA ALA A 119 1.14 2.72 -5.02
C ALA A 119 0.21 3.69 -4.27
N CYS A 120 -0.91 3.19 -3.74
CA CYS A 120 -1.80 3.99 -2.89
C CYS A 120 -1.08 4.48 -1.63
N LEU A 121 -0.33 3.61 -0.96
CA LEU A 121 0.45 3.98 0.24
C LEU A 121 1.57 4.98 -0.10
N ILE A 122 2.25 4.81 -1.23
CA ILE A 122 3.23 5.80 -1.72
C ILE A 122 2.57 7.16 -1.89
N ALA A 123 1.44 7.23 -2.60
CA ALA A 123 0.72 8.48 -2.81
C ALA A 123 0.32 9.14 -1.48
N CYS A 124 -0.25 8.37 -0.55
CA CYS A 124 -0.60 8.86 0.79
C CYS A 124 0.61 9.32 1.60
N GLY A 125 1.81 8.79 1.35
CA GLY A 125 3.08 9.18 1.99
C GLY A 125 3.53 10.62 1.69
N PHE A 126 2.91 11.31 0.73
CA PHE A 126 3.20 12.72 0.43
C PHE A 126 2.49 13.69 1.38
N ASN A 127 1.45 13.26 2.11
CA ASN A 127 0.69 14.11 3.01
C ASN A 127 0.40 13.42 4.36
N THR A 128 0.54 14.18 5.46
CA THR A 128 0.38 13.63 6.82
C THR A 128 -1.05 13.15 7.10
N ASN A 129 -2.07 13.90 6.69
CA ASN A 129 -3.48 13.51 6.90
C ASN A 129 -3.87 12.34 6.00
N ALA A 130 -3.40 12.33 4.75
CA ALA A 130 -3.59 11.19 3.86
C ALA A 130 -2.98 9.91 4.44
N SER A 131 -1.78 9.99 5.04
CA SER A 131 -1.14 8.86 5.72
C SER A 131 -1.89 8.38 6.97
N LYS A 132 -2.48 9.29 7.75
CA LYS A 132 -3.39 8.94 8.86
C LYS A 132 -4.61 8.16 8.38
N ILE A 133 -5.23 8.60 7.29
CA ILE A 133 -6.37 7.89 6.68
C ILE A 133 -5.91 6.52 6.16
N ALA A 134 -4.78 6.48 5.43
CA ALA A 134 -4.21 5.25 4.90
C ALA A 134 -3.93 4.22 6.00
N SER A 135 -3.44 4.63 7.16
CA SER A 135 -3.20 3.69 8.26
C SER A 135 -4.49 3.16 8.89
N ILE A 136 -5.59 3.92 8.88
CA ILE A 136 -6.91 3.43 9.30
C ILE A 136 -7.43 2.39 8.29
N VAL A 137 -7.29 2.68 6.99
CA VAL A 137 -7.65 1.71 5.93
C VAL A 137 -6.80 0.44 6.06
N LEU A 138 -5.50 0.59 6.34
CA LEU A 138 -4.60 -0.53 6.58
C LEU A 138 -4.99 -1.33 7.84
N ALA A 139 -5.47 -0.68 8.89
CA ALA A 139 -6.00 -1.37 10.07
C ALA A 139 -7.25 -2.20 9.73
N VAL A 140 -8.17 -1.67 8.92
CA VAL A 140 -9.33 -2.44 8.43
C VAL A 140 -8.87 -3.64 7.60
N PHE A 141 -7.88 -3.43 6.72
CA PHE A 141 -7.28 -4.50 5.93
C PHE A 141 -6.69 -5.60 6.83
N PHE A 142 -5.95 -5.22 7.88
CA PHE A 142 -5.41 -6.16 8.87
C PHE A 142 -6.47 -6.98 9.58
N LEU A 143 -7.62 -6.39 9.91
CA LEU A 143 -8.74 -7.14 10.51
C LEU A 143 -9.26 -8.21 9.56
N PHE A 144 -9.40 -7.90 8.28
CA PHE A 144 -9.77 -8.89 7.26
C PHE A 144 -8.68 -9.96 7.10
N THR A 145 -7.41 -9.59 7.13
CA THR A 145 -6.30 -10.57 7.09
C THR A 145 -6.35 -11.51 8.27
N LEU A 146 -6.53 -10.99 9.49
CA LEU A 146 -6.66 -11.81 10.69
C LEU A 146 -7.89 -12.71 10.67
N TRP A 147 -8.99 -12.27 10.06
CA TRP A 147 -10.19 -13.10 9.91
C TRP A 147 -9.89 -14.39 9.12
N TRP A 148 -9.20 -14.27 7.98
CA TRP A 148 -8.83 -15.42 7.14
C TRP A 148 -7.57 -16.15 7.60
N ALA A 149 -6.66 -15.47 8.31
CA ALA A 149 -5.42 -16.03 8.86
C ALA A 149 -5.55 -16.43 10.34
N ARG A 150 -6.77 -16.60 10.85
CA ARG A 150 -7.07 -16.88 12.27
C ARG A 150 -6.34 -18.08 12.89
N LYS A 151 -5.79 -19.00 12.08
CA LYS A 151 -5.04 -20.18 12.53
C LYS A 151 -3.52 -19.99 12.45
N ASP A 152 -3.05 -18.95 11.79
CA ASP A 152 -1.62 -18.72 11.57
C ASP A 152 -1.05 -17.73 12.60
N TRP A 153 -0.33 -18.28 13.58
CA TRP A 153 0.31 -17.50 14.64
C TRP A 153 1.30 -16.46 14.09
N LEU A 154 2.01 -16.75 13.00
CA LEU A 154 2.99 -15.83 12.42
C LEU A 154 2.30 -14.55 11.94
N THR A 155 1.19 -14.69 11.19
CA THR A 155 0.36 -13.57 10.77
C THR A 155 -0.16 -12.74 11.95
N TRP A 156 -0.56 -13.38 13.06
CA TRP A 156 -0.99 -12.66 14.27
C TRP A 156 0.12 -11.80 14.86
N VAL A 157 1.31 -12.37 15.09
CA VAL A 157 2.46 -11.64 15.64
C VAL A 157 2.86 -10.49 14.72
N LEU A 158 2.91 -10.75 13.41
CA LEU A 158 3.24 -9.76 12.41
C LEU A 158 2.26 -8.59 12.42
N ILE A 159 0.96 -8.86 12.33
CA ILE A 159 -0.07 -7.83 12.26
C ILE A 159 -0.15 -7.03 13.56
N LEU A 160 -0.07 -7.68 14.72
CA LEU A 160 -0.06 -6.99 16.01
C LEU A 160 1.20 -6.12 16.16
N GLY A 161 2.37 -6.62 15.75
CA GLY A 161 3.61 -5.86 15.73
C GLY A 161 3.53 -4.63 14.81
N MET A 162 3.00 -4.81 13.59
CA MET A 162 2.84 -3.74 12.61
C MET A 162 1.80 -2.70 13.06
N ALA A 163 0.68 -3.15 13.63
CA ALA A 163 -0.33 -2.27 14.22
C ALA A 163 0.25 -1.46 15.38
N GLY A 164 1.02 -2.09 16.27
CA GLY A 164 1.74 -1.40 17.34
C GLY A 164 2.72 -0.35 16.83
N LEU A 165 3.48 -0.66 15.77
CA LEU A 165 4.41 0.27 15.13
C LEU A 165 3.67 1.46 14.49
N ILE A 166 2.58 1.21 13.78
CA ILE A 166 1.72 2.26 13.18
C ILE A 166 1.16 3.18 14.28
N VAL A 167 0.63 2.61 15.36
CA VAL A 167 0.11 3.38 16.50
C VAL A 167 1.23 4.20 17.12
N LEU A 168 2.40 3.62 17.40
CA LEU A 168 3.55 4.35 17.92
C LEU A 168 3.90 5.55 17.03
N PHE A 169 4.01 5.35 15.72
CA PHE A 169 4.42 6.38 14.77
C PHE A 169 3.33 7.44 14.54
N TRP A 170 2.07 7.11 14.81
CA TRP A 170 0.97 8.08 14.82
C TRP A 170 1.20 9.17 15.87
N PHE A 171 1.70 8.81 17.07
CA PHE A 171 1.95 9.75 18.17
C PHE A 171 3.24 10.56 18.00
N VAL A 172 4.17 10.14 17.14
CA VAL A 172 5.47 10.80 16.98
C VAL A 172 5.35 12.00 16.03
N ALA A 173 5.79 13.16 16.53
CA ALA A 173 5.86 14.42 15.76
C ALA A 173 4.55 14.79 15.02
N GLY A 174 3.39 14.52 15.64
CA GLY A 174 2.08 14.84 15.04
C GLY A 174 1.68 13.96 13.85
N GLY A 175 2.29 12.79 13.70
CA GLY A 175 2.03 11.85 12.59
C GLY A 175 3.03 11.98 11.43
N VAL A 176 4.06 12.82 11.54
CA VAL A 176 5.12 12.92 10.52
C VAL A 176 5.91 11.62 10.41
N ALA A 177 6.17 10.92 11.52
CA ALA A 177 6.81 9.61 11.47
C ALA A 177 5.92 8.58 10.75
N LEU A 178 4.62 8.56 11.06
CA LEU A 178 3.65 7.71 10.38
C LEU A 178 3.63 7.95 8.87
N ARG A 179 3.72 9.21 8.42
CA ARG A 179 3.79 9.55 6.99
C ARG A 179 4.94 8.84 6.29
N TYR A 180 6.12 8.86 6.90
CA TYR A 180 7.29 8.18 6.34
C TYR A 180 7.24 6.66 6.48
N LEU A 181 6.60 6.13 7.52
CA LEU A 181 6.35 4.68 7.64
C LEU A 181 5.38 4.19 6.56
N VAL A 182 4.29 4.92 6.29
CA VAL A 182 3.33 4.61 5.22
C VAL A 182 4.03 4.65 3.86
N LEU A 183 4.85 5.68 3.61
CA LEU A 183 5.68 5.77 2.41
C LEU A 183 6.62 4.56 2.29
N PHE A 184 7.29 4.19 3.39
CA PHE A 184 8.20 3.04 3.42
C PHE A 184 7.47 1.73 3.12
N ILE A 185 6.32 1.47 3.74
CA ILE A 185 5.51 0.26 3.47
C ILE A 185 5.07 0.23 2.00
N GLY A 186 4.67 1.38 1.44
CA GLY A 186 4.30 1.47 0.03
C GLY A 186 5.46 1.16 -0.92
N VAL A 187 6.64 1.75 -0.67
CA VAL A 187 7.86 1.46 -1.44
C VAL A 187 8.28 0.01 -1.28
N MET A 188 8.26 -0.54 -0.06
CA MET A 188 8.52 -1.94 0.21
C MET A 188 7.60 -2.85 -0.61
N SER A 189 6.28 -2.58 -0.63
CA SER A 189 5.31 -3.40 -1.37
C SER A 189 5.58 -3.41 -2.86
N CYS A 190 5.81 -2.25 -3.48
CA CYS A 190 6.13 -2.17 -4.90
C CYS A 190 7.47 -2.85 -5.21
N MET A 191 8.52 -2.60 -4.43
CA MET A 191 9.85 -3.19 -4.69
C MET A 191 9.86 -4.70 -4.46
N TYR A 192 9.16 -5.19 -3.43
CA TYR A 192 9.05 -6.62 -3.15
C TYR A 192 8.37 -7.34 -4.31
N ALA A 193 7.24 -6.84 -4.80
CA ALA A 193 6.55 -7.44 -5.93
C ALA A 193 7.40 -7.46 -7.21
N LEU A 194 8.20 -6.41 -7.47
CA LEU A 194 9.15 -6.41 -8.59
C LEU A 194 10.19 -7.53 -8.45
N TRP A 195 10.78 -7.67 -7.26
CA TRP A 195 11.78 -8.71 -6.99
C TRP A 195 11.18 -10.11 -7.06
N ASP A 196 10.00 -10.29 -6.48
CA ASP A 196 9.32 -11.59 -6.44
C ASP A 196 8.98 -12.08 -7.85
N ILE A 197 8.47 -11.19 -8.72
CA ILE A 197 8.24 -11.51 -10.14
C ILE A 197 9.56 -11.90 -10.83
N VAL A 198 10.65 -11.16 -10.61
CA VAL A 198 11.95 -11.46 -11.23
C VAL A 198 12.50 -12.80 -10.74
N ASP A 199 12.46 -13.05 -9.43
CA ASP A 199 12.98 -14.27 -8.84
C ASP A 199 12.16 -15.50 -9.26
N ASP A 200 10.83 -15.40 -9.26
CA ASP A 200 9.95 -16.51 -9.60
C ASP A 200 9.91 -16.83 -11.09
N THR A 201 9.94 -15.82 -11.95
CA THR A 201 9.74 -16.01 -13.39
C THR A 201 11.04 -16.05 -14.18
N ILE A 202 12.08 -15.33 -13.77
CA ILE A 202 13.33 -15.19 -14.52
C ILE A 202 14.45 -16.01 -13.86
N ALA A 203 14.71 -15.82 -12.56
CA ALA A 203 15.90 -16.37 -11.91
C ALA A 203 15.76 -17.84 -11.47
N ARG A 204 14.75 -18.17 -10.66
CA ARG A 204 14.59 -19.50 -10.02
C ARG A 204 13.58 -20.40 -10.73
N LYS A 205 12.66 -19.84 -11.52
CA LYS A 205 11.62 -20.57 -12.28
C LYS A 205 10.77 -21.48 -11.39
N VAL A 206 10.08 -20.87 -10.43
CA VAL A 206 9.21 -21.59 -9.50
C VAL A 206 7.95 -22.05 -10.25
N ASN A 207 7.83 -23.37 -10.48
CA ASN A 207 6.72 -23.97 -11.25
C ASN A 207 5.35 -23.86 -10.56
N THR A 208 5.32 -23.36 -9.32
CA THR A 208 4.13 -23.14 -8.48
C THR A 208 3.77 -21.66 -8.32
N SER A 209 4.54 -20.72 -8.87
CA SER A 209 4.21 -19.29 -8.81
C SER A 209 2.93 -18.94 -9.57
N ASP A 210 2.32 -17.80 -9.28
CA ASP A 210 1.09 -17.37 -9.95
C ASP A 210 1.28 -17.24 -11.47
N ALA A 211 2.45 -16.79 -11.92
CA ALA A 211 2.78 -16.68 -13.34
C ALA A 211 2.86 -18.07 -14.00
N SER A 212 3.42 -19.04 -13.29
CA SER A 212 3.47 -20.44 -13.74
C SER A 212 2.09 -21.09 -13.76
N ALA A 213 1.26 -20.83 -12.75
CA ALA A 213 -0.13 -21.30 -12.72
C ALA A 213 -0.97 -20.66 -13.84
N PHE A 214 -0.82 -19.35 -14.05
CA PHE A 214 -1.55 -18.61 -15.06
C PHE A 214 -1.16 -19.04 -16.48
N ALA A 215 0.14 -19.24 -16.73
CA ALA A 215 0.63 -19.75 -18.02
C ALA A 215 0.01 -21.11 -18.38
N LYS A 216 -0.13 -22.02 -17.40
CA LYS A 216 -0.78 -23.33 -17.61
C LYS A 216 -2.25 -23.19 -17.99
N ILE A 217 -2.95 -22.21 -17.45
CA ILE A 217 -4.38 -21.96 -17.75
C ILE A 217 -4.55 -21.21 -19.08
N CYS A 218 -3.73 -20.20 -19.37
CA CYS A 218 -3.82 -19.47 -20.65
C CYS A 218 -3.41 -20.35 -21.82
N GLY A 219 -2.38 -21.18 -21.67
CA GLY A 219 -1.81 -22.03 -22.73
C GLY A 219 -1.15 -21.26 -23.88
N CYS A 220 -1.17 -19.93 -23.83
CA CYS A 220 -0.81 -19.04 -24.94
C CYS A 220 0.66 -18.60 -24.92
N PHE A 221 1.22 -18.38 -23.73
CA PHE A 221 2.58 -17.88 -23.52
C PHE A 221 3.19 -18.52 -22.27
N PRO A 222 4.53 -18.66 -22.20
CA PRO A 222 5.19 -19.22 -21.03
C PRO A 222 5.18 -18.22 -19.86
N SER A 223 5.45 -18.70 -18.65
CA SER A 223 5.34 -17.91 -17.41
C SER A 223 6.22 -16.67 -17.37
N GLN A 224 7.33 -16.65 -18.11
CA GLN A 224 8.21 -15.49 -18.25
C GLN A 224 7.53 -14.31 -18.92
N VAL A 225 6.73 -14.56 -19.96
CA VAL A 225 6.03 -13.49 -20.68
C VAL A 225 4.99 -12.84 -19.77
N TRP A 226 4.23 -13.67 -19.03
CA TRP A 226 3.28 -13.19 -18.03
C TRP A 226 3.97 -12.44 -16.88
N GLY A 227 5.10 -12.95 -16.41
CA GLY A 227 5.96 -12.27 -15.43
C GLY A 227 6.38 -10.89 -15.90
N VAL A 228 6.92 -10.76 -17.12
CA VAL A 228 7.34 -9.46 -17.68
C VAL A 228 6.15 -8.50 -17.83
N ILE A 229 4.98 -8.99 -18.25
CA ILE A 229 3.76 -8.16 -18.34
C ILE A 229 3.40 -7.60 -16.96
N TRP A 230 3.37 -8.43 -15.93
CA TRP A 230 3.02 -8.00 -14.57
C TRP A 230 4.12 -7.13 -13.95
N LEU A 231 5.38 -7.37 -14.29
CA LEU A 231 6.51 -6.51 -13.92
C LEU A 231 6.34 -5.09 -14.48
N LEU A 232 5.96 -4.96 -15.76
CA LEU A 232 5.68 -3.66 -16.37
C LEU A 232 4.51 -2.95 -15.69
N ILE A 233 3.44 -3.68 -15.36
CA ILE A 233 2.30 -3.15 -14.62
C ILE A 233 2.73 -2.66 -13.22
N ALA A 234 3.59 -3.41 -12.54
CA ALA A 234 4.13 -3.03 -11.24
C ALA A 234 4.93 -1.72 -11.31
N PHE A 235 5.77 -1.54 -12.33
CA PHE A 235 6.47 -0.27 -12.58
C PHE A 235 5.51 0.90 -12.85
N VAL A 236 4.44 0.65 -13.61
CA VAL A 236 3.40 1.65 -13.86
C VAL A 236 2.72 2.06 -12.56
N PHE A 237 2.32 1.12 -11.70
CA PHE A 237 1.72 1.45 -10.40
C PHE A 237 2.67 2.24 -9.51
N PHE A 238 3.94 1.85 -9.43
CA PHE A 238 4.94 2.61 -8.69
C PHE A 238 5.03 4.07 -9.18
N GLY A 239 5.14 4.28 -10.50
CA GLY A 239 5.18 5.61 -11.10
C GLY A 239 3.90 6.40 -10.87
N LEU A 240 2.73 5.77 -10.99
CA LEU A 240 1.43 6.39 -10.72
C LEU A 240 1.29 6.82 -9.26
N GLY A 241 1.73 6.00 -8.30
CA GLY A 241 1.73 6.37 -6.88
C GLY A 241 2.51 7.65 -6.62
N VAL A 242 3.69 7.78 -7.23
CA VAL A 242 4.52 9.00 -7.15
C VAL A 242 3.84 10.18 -7.85
N ILE A 243 3.32 10.00 -9.06
CA ILE A 243 2.66 11.08 -9.83
C ILE A 243 1.41 11.58 -9.10
N VAL A 244 0.57 10.69 -8.57
CA VAL A 244 -0.61 11.05 -7.78
C VAL A 244 -0.16 11.81 -6.53
N GLY A 245 0.88 11.35 -5.84
CA GLY A 245 1.45 12.06 -4.69
C GLY A 245 1.90 13.49 -5.05
N LEU A 246 2.54 13.66 -6.20
CA LEU A 246 3.03 14.95 -6.69
C LEU A 246 1.91 15.92 -7.09
N VAL A 247 0.87 15.40 -7.73
CA VAL A 247 -0.24 16.21 -8.25
C VAL A 247 -1.26 16.53 -7.17
N ALA A 248 -1.56 15.57 -6.27
CA ALA A 248 -2.62 15.71 -5.28
C ALA A 248 -2.21 16.46 -4.01
N PHE A 249 -0.93 16.42 -3.62
CA PHE A 249 -0.48 16.94 -2.32
C PHE A 249 0.62 17.99 -2.47
N LYS A 250 0.21 19.25 -2.65
CA LYS A 250 1.12 20.40 -2.87
C LYS A 250 1.44 21.20 -1.61
N GLU A 251 0.91 20.78 -0.47
CA GLU A 251 1.10 21.48 0.79
C GLU A 251 2.56 21.41 1.26
N THR A 252 3.04 22.52 1.81
CA THR A 252 4.32 22.64 2.50
C THR A 252 4.33 21.86 3.81
N SER A 253 5.52 21.66 4.39
CA SER A 253 5.66 20.92 5.65
C SER A 253 4.92 21.61 6.80
N GLU A 254 4.90 22.94 6.78
CA GLU A 254 4.25 23.80 7.75
C GLU A 254 2.72 23.72 7.63
N GLU A 255 2.18 23.81 6.41
CA GLU A 255 0.74 23.64 6.13
C GLU A 255 0.28 22.24 6.54
N GLN A 256 1.01 21.19 6.17
CA GLN A 256 0.67 19.83 6.58
C GLN A 256 0.65 19.64 8.10
N LYS A 257 1.57 20.31 8.81
CA LYS A 257 1.62 20.26 10.27
C LYS A 257 0.43 20.99 10.90
N GLU A 258 0.05 22.14 10.35
CA GLU A 258 -1.13 22.87 10.77
C GLU A 258 -2.40 22.03 10.53
N ASP A 259 -2.56 21.46 9.34
CA ASP A 259 -3.71 20.64 9.00
C ASP A 259 -3.80 19.37 9.86
N ALA A 260 -2.66 18.72 10.13
CA ALA A 260 -2.60 17.54 10.99
C ALA A 260 -2.91 17.84 12.46
N SER A 261 -2.78 19.11 12.89
CA SER A 261 -3.19 19.54 14.23
C SER A 261 -4.70 19.72 14.35
N LYS A 262 -5.41 19.94 13.23
CA LYS A 262 -6.87 20.11 13.18
C LYS A 262 -7.60 18.81 12.84
N PHE A 263 -7.01 17.97 11.99
CA PHE A 263 -7.61 16.73 11.51
C PHE A 263 -7.03 15.49 12.22
N LEU A 264 -7.89 14.75 12.93
CA LEU A 264 -7.53 13.62 13.78
C LEU A 264 -6.29 13.94 14.65
N PRO A 265 -6.40 14.97 15.51
CA PRO A 265 -5.30 15.42 16.34
C PRO A 265 -4.82 14.29 17.26
N VAL A 266 -3.52 14.28 17.54
CA VAL A 266 -2.95 13.33 18.49
C VAL A 266 -3.60 13.59 19.87
N PRO A 267 -4.16 12.56 20.55
CA PRO A 267 -4.73 12.70 21.88
C PRO A 267 -3.78 13.46 22.83
N GLY A 268 -4.28 14.51 23.48
CA GLY A 268 -3.49 15.37 24.37
C GLY A 268 -2.75 16.55 23.71
N SER A 269 -2.83 16.70 22.38
CA SER A 269 -2.33 17.90 21.68
C SER A 269 -3.31 19.08 21.79
N SER A 270 -2.84 20.31 21.55
CA SER A 270 -3.65 21.53 21.64
C SER A 270 -4.89 21.57 20.74
N GLY A 271 -4.92 20.74 19.68
CA GLY A 271 -6.07 20.56 18.79
C GLY A 271 -6.99 19.40 19.17
N ALA A 272 -6.60 18.53 20.10
CA ALA A 272 -7.44 17.44 20.57
C ALA A 272 -8.53 18.01 21.50
N PHE A 273 -9.80 17.70 21.22
CA PHE A 273 -10.92 18.01 22.10
C PHE A 273 -10.56 17.60 23.54
N SER A 274 -10.65 18.54 24.49
CA SER A 274 -10.39 18.24 25.89
C SER A 274 -11.41 17.20 26.37
N THR A 275 -10.95 15.98 26.64
CA THR A 275 -11.73 14.98 27.37
C THR A 275 -11.79 15.42 28.83
N THR A 276 -12.60 16.45 29.11
CA THR A 276 -12.99 16.78 30.47
C THR A 276 -13.96 15.70 30.98
N PRO A 277 -13.93 15.34 32.27
CA PRO A 277 -14.69 14.19 32.80
C PRO A 277 -16.20 14.22 32.50
N ASN A 278 -16.76 15.41 32.25
CA ASN A 278 -18.19 15.59 31.99
C ASN A 278 -18.66 15.02 30.64
N SER A 279 -17.78 14.85 29.64
CA SER A 279 -18.18 14.30 28.34
C SER A 279 -18.30 12.77 28.33
N MET A 280 -17.67 12.06 29.27
CA MET A 280 -17.78 10.60 29.38
C MET A 280 -19.06 10.16 30.10
N VAL A 281 -19.59 10.98 31.01
CA VAL A 281 -20.87 10.72 31.69
C VAL A 281 -22.04 10.78 30.71
N GLY A 282 -21.98 11.68 29.71
CA GLY A 282 -23.00 11.77 28.66
C GLY A 282 -23.07 10.55 27.74
N LEU A 283 -21.92 9.96 27.37
CA LEU A 283 -21.89 8.74 26.55
C LEU A 283 -22.30 7.49 27.34
N ALA A 284 -21.91 7.39 28.61
CA ALA A 284 -22.29 6.25 29.45
C ALA A 284 -23.81 6.16 29.69
N MET A 285 -24.51 7.30 29.76
CA MET A 285 -25.97 7.34 29.88
C MET A 285 -26.71 6.96 28.59
N ILE A 286 -26.08 7.08 27.42
CA ILE A 286 -26.68 6.68 26.14
C ILE A 286 -26.61 5.16 25.95
N PHE A 287 -25.56 4.51 26.48
CA PHE A 287 -25.41 3.05 26.40
C PHE A 287 -26.20 2.26 27.44
N SER A 288 -26.53 2.85 28.60
CA SER A 288 -27.36 2.17 29.62
C SER A 288 -28.86 2.13 29.25
N GLY A 289 -29.33 3.01 28.36
CA GLY A 289 -30.72 3.01 27.88
C GLY A 289 -31.05 1.89 26.89
N TRP A 290 -30.05 1.28 26.26
CA TRP A 290 -30.23 0.22 25.26
C TRP A 290 -30.18 -1.20 25.82
N LEU A 291 -29.88 -1.36 27.12
CA LEU A 291 -29.82 -2.67 27.78
C LEU A 291 -31.09 -3.03 28.58
N LEU A 292 -32.13 -2.19 28.51
CA LEU A 292 -33.41 -2.39 29.22
C LEU A 292 -34.65 -2.33 28.30
N MET A 293 -34.50 -2.55 27.00
CA MET A 293 -35.60 -2.83 26.06
C MET A 293 -35.40 -4.17 25.37
#